data_AF-A0AAJ0GLE6-F1
#
_entry.id   AF-A0AAJ0GLE6-F1
#
_cell.length_a   1.000
_cell.length_b   1.000
_cell.length_c   1.000
_cell.angle_alpha   90.00
_cell.angle_beta   90.00
_cell.angle_gamma   90.00
#
_symmetry.space_group_name_H-M   'P 1'
#
loop_
_entity.id
_entity.type
_entity.pdbx_description
1 polymer ?
#
loop_
_entity_poly.entity_id
_entity_poly.type
_entity_poly.pdbx_seq_one_letter_code
_entity_poly.pdbx_strand_id
1 'polypeptide(L)'
;MEDDDHLRSLKALTADDTVWEGFDPSAWRDIPPQETAAKVGPSSAVQDQDETADYSSDDSAPMIFNHHKLTKAERAKHGIPMNRTRQNLAEDQEVPQSRVPEKLEKVRWKETGLRMGEVSPKGEVFVAFRLVTSYPDMFIGKANSTRAAPFFTVKALHQKCEWDLYYMHAPPEMNMDKAVIFVPTYQFQHVLDAVNAKLDTQLTIPPGKNEARFKMTFGFGNTPRPRYLGRSSNPTTFRRLCKSTPGPHRDDDISKVERPDLEKFRHLIARTRADRKNRRRADKNRTKRIASHKAWGRSIKRVQRYLGLRQRAGAADINPVIDLSQPTAVKPENSVMFLAVDVEAWERNQDLITEVGIAMLDTIEIQNIAPGDGGQNWFPYIRARHLRVRENTWAVNRRYVHGCPDRFDFGRSEFVQKAQIERILQQLVEGATFTDPVDGVTKQRPVVLVFHEAASDIKYLRLLAYHVEAARNVLEVIDTRMMHQYLVRSNDSASLATVLNCLRIPYRNLHNAGNDAVYTLQAMVGLAVAERLKRPKEAANKATQTHIPYNESKQDEGEGWSSNEDDDGGDADDSFRTVFAEESGVAIWCE
;
A
#
# COMPACT_ATOMS: atom_id res chain seq x y z
N MET A 1 38.23 35.40 -4.50
CA MET A 1 38.71 36.12 -3.30
C MET A 1 37.53 36.49 -2.41
N GLU A 2 36.54 35.59 -2.27
CA GLU A 2 35.32 35.81 -1.47
C GLU A 2 35.01 34.61 -0.55
N ASP A 3 35.59 33.42 -0.79
CA ASP A 3 35.41 32.25 0.09
C ASP A 3 36.23 32.29 1.40
N ASP A 4 37.38 32.99 1.42
CA ASP A 4 38.25 33.04 2.60
C ASP A 4 37.63 33.85 3.76
N ASP A 5 36.83 34.88 3.46
CA ASP A 5 36.16 35.68 4.49
C ASP A 5 34.92 34.97 5.07
N HIS A 6 34.27 34.10 4.29
CA HIS A 6 33.22 33.22 4.81
C HIS A 6 33.78 32.19 5.81
N LEU A 7 34.94 31.59 5.48
CA LEU A 7 35.68 30.68 6.36
C LEU A 7 36.26 31.34 7.61
N ARG A 8 36.56 32.65 7.57
CA ARG A 8 36.95 33.44 8.75
C ARG A 8 35.76 33.76 9.66
N SER A 9 34.61 34.10 9.08
CA SER A 9 33.38 34.40 9.84
C SER A 9 32.88 33.17 10.62
N LEU A 10 32.98 31.97 10.03
CA LEU A 10 32.64 30.70 10.70
C LEU A 10 33.55 30.37 11.90
N LYS A 11 34.82 30.77 11.87
CA LYS A 11 35.76 30.56 12.99
C LYS A 11 35.60 31.55 14.14
N ALA A 12 34.84 32.64 13.94
CA ALA A 12 34.57 33.64 14.98
C ALA A 12 33.38 33.29 15.90
N LEU A 13 32.64 32.21 15.59
CA LEU A 13 31.41 31.82 16.30
C LEU A 13 31.58 30.73 17.37
N THR A 14 32.80 30.24 17.62
CA THR A 14 33.07 29.12 18.54
C THR A 14 34.33 29.32 19.40
N ALA A 15 34.54 30.52 19.92
CA ALA A 15 35.58 30.79 20.91
C ALA A 15 34.96 30.89 22.31
N ASP A 16 35.23 29.87 23.13
CA ASP A 16 35.32 29.84 24.61
C ASP A 16 34.12 30.34 25.46
N ASP A 17 33.79 29.78 26.62
CA ASP A 17 34.50 28.82 27.50
C ASP A 17 33.48 27.94 28.25
N THR A 18 33.75 26.64 28.41
CA THR A 18 33.62 25.93 29.72
C THR A 18 34.16 24.50 29.65
N VAL A 19 34.93 24.12 30.68
CA VAL A 19 35.69 22.88 30.76
C VAL A 19 34.81 21.66 31.08
N TRP A 20 35.08 20.51 30.44
CA TRP A 20 34.70 19.20 30.97
C TRP A 20 35.90 18.24 30.93
N GLU A 21 36.40 17.87 32.11
CA GLU A 21 37.56 16.99 32.24
C GLU A 21 37.16 15.51 32.18
N GLY A 22 37.95 14.70 31.46
CA GLY A 22 38.08 13.27 31.74
C GLY A 22 37.12 12.30 31.05
N PHE A 23 37.51 11.81 29.88
CA PHE A 23 37.22 10.42 29.50
C PHE A 23 38.45 9.79 28.82
N ASP A 24 39.02 8.76 29.46
CA ASP A 24 40.20 8.02 29.00
C ASP A 24 39.78 6.86 28.06
N PRO A 25 40.17 6.87 26.77
CA PRO A 25 39.81 5.81 25.83
C PRO A 25 40.47 4.44 26.08
N SER A 26 41.38 4.31 27.05
CA SER A 26 42.11 3.05 27.28
C SER A 26 41.34 2.01 28.12
N ALA A 27 40.26 2.41 28.80
CA ALA A 27 39.57 1.58 29.80
C ALA A 27 38.62 0.47 29.26
N TRP A 28 38.56 0.23 27.94
CA TRP A 28 37.55 -0.65 27.30
C TRP A 28 38.09 -1.94 26.68
N ARG A 29 39.30 -2.39 27.04
CA ARG A 29 39.91 -3.60 26.43
C ARG A 29 39.84 -4.90 27.22
N ASP A 30 39.58 -4.89 28.54
CA ASP A 30 39.72 -6.09 29.37
C ASP A 30 38.62 -6.26 30.44
N ILE A 31 37.46 -6.84 30.07
CA ILE A 31 36.55 -7.49 31.04
C ILE A 31 35.93 -8.78 30.41
N PRO A 32 36.17 -9.98 30.97
CA PRO A 32 35.53 -11.23 30.55
C PRO A 32 34.10 -11.41 31.13
N PRO A 33 33.28 -12.35 30.60
CA PRO A 33 31.89 -12.52 31.03
C PRO A 33 31.76 -13.32 32.35
N GLN A 34 30.84 -12.93 33.23
CA GLN A 34 30.36 -13.76 34.33
C GLN A 34 28.84 -13.67 34.54
N GLU A 35 28.29 -14.79 35.02
CA GLU A 35 26.89 -15.03 35.38
C GLU A 35 26.52 -14.34 36.70
N THR A 36 25.22 -14.10 36.98
CA THR A 36 24.58 -14.59 38.22
C THR A 36 23.06 -14.34 38.34
N ALA A 37 22.36 -15.41 38.70
CA ALA A 37 21.21 -15.58 39.59
C ALA A 37 20.16 -14.45 39.88
N ALA A 38 18.90 -14.88 39.80
CA ALA A 38 17.65 -14.17 40.11
C ALA A 38 17.38 -13.79 41.59
N LYS A 39 16.38 -12.91 41.81
CA LYS A 39 15.50 -12.87 43.00
C LYS A 39 14.11 -12.28 42.67
N VAL A 40 13.08 -12.67 43.44
CA VAL A 40 11.62 -12.41 43.28
C VAL A 40 11.09 -11.65 44.52
N GLY A 41 10.03 -10.83 44.54
CA GLY A 41 8.98 -10.42 43.57
C GLY A 41 8.18 -9.25 44.21
N PRO A 42 6.82 -9.19 44.24
CA PRO A 42 5.79 -9.96 43.52
C PRO A 42 4.61 -9.13 42.90
N SER A 43 3.85 -9.72 41.96
CA SER A 43 2.42 -9.48 41.61
C SER A 43 1.92 -8.06 41.22
N SER A 44 1.03 -7.84 40.24
CA SER A 44 -0.11 -8.68 39.80
C SER A 44 -0.63 -8.32 38.38
N ALA A 45 -1.67 -9.04 37.93
CA ALA A 45 -2.42 -8.87 36.66
C ALA A 45 -1.76 -9.40 35.36
N VAL A 46 -1.97 -10.70 35.11
CA VAL A 46 -1.71 -11.37 33.82
C VAL A 46 -2.89 -11.13 32.86
N GLN A 47 -2.58 -10.78 31.61
CA GLN A 47 -3.43 -11.08 30.46
C GLN A 47 -2.55 -11.75 29.39
N ASP A 48 -2.97 -12.92 28.92
CA ASP A 48 -2.19 -13.77 28.02
C ASP A 48 -1.95 -13.10 26.67
N GLN A 49 -0.69 -13.14 26.21
CA GLN A 49 -0.33 -12.79 24.84
C GLN A 49 -0.48 -14.01 23.94
N ASP A 50 -1.39 -13.92 22.98
CA ASP A 50 -1.54 -14.90 21.90
C ASP A 50 -0.40 -14.69 20.89
N GLU A 51 0.77 -15.32 21.14
CA GLU A 51 1.96 -15.27 20.26
C GLU A 51 1.71 -15.97 18.91
N THR A 52 0.89 -15.33 18.08
CA THR A 52 0.81 -15.66 16.67
C THR A 52 2.12 -15.26 15.99
N ALA A 53 2.80 -16.23 15.37
CA ALA A 53 4.11 -16.04 14.74
C ALA A 53 4.01 -15.11 13.53
N ASP A 54 4.16 -13.80 13.76
CA ASP A 54 4.03 -12.79 12.71
C ASP A 54 5.27 -12.73 11.81
N TYR A 55 5.04 -12.37 10.55
CA TYR A 55 6.05 -12.41 9.49
C TYR A 55 6.84 -11.10 9.44
N SER A 56 8.10 -11.13 9.91
CA SER A 56 9.04 -10.02 9.70
C SER A 56 9.58 -10.03 8.26
N SER A 57 9.60 -8.86 7.63
CA SER A 57 10.16 -8.68 6.28
C SER A 57 11.68 -8.88 6.21
N ASP A 58 12.37 -8.81 7.35
CA ASP A 58 13.85 -8.86 7.44
C ASP A 58 14.41 -10.29 7.35
N ASP A 59 13.58 -11.32 7.57
CA ASP A 59 13.99 -12.75 7.54
C ASP A 59 13.95 -13.38 6.12
N SER A 60 14.11 -12.56 5.07
CA SER A 60 14.16 -13.03 3.67
C SER A 60 15.50 -13.70 3.35
N ALA A 61 15.52 -14.75 2.52
CA ALA A 61 16.78 -15.38 2.13
C ALA A 61 17.66 -14.39 1.33
N PRO A 62 18.89 -14.08 1.78
CA PRO A 62 19.72 -13.05 1.16
C PRO A 62 20.27 -13.54 -0.19
N MET A 63 19.77 -12.97 -1.29
CA MET A 63 20.34 -13.24 -2.60
C MET A 63 21.53 -12.29 -2.85
N ILE A 64 22.75 -12.81 -2.72
CA ILE A 64 23.97 -12.12 -3.16
C ILE A 64 24.09 -12.31 -4.69
N PHE A 65 24.10 -11.23 -5.48
CA PHE A 65 24.49 -11.32 -6.90
C PHE A 65 25.98 -11.64 -7.00
N ASN A 66 26.38 -12.49 -7.95
CA ASN A 66 27.80 -12.80 -8.16
C ASN A 66 28.51 -11.60 -8.80
N HIS A 67 28.94 -10.65 -7.96
CA HIS A 67 29.34 -9.29 -8.33
C HIS A 67 30.51 -9.24 -9.32
N HIS A 68 31.32 -10.31 -9.37
CA HIS A 68 32.43 -10.46 -10.30
C HIS A 68 32.01 -10.64 -11.77
N LYS A 69 30.75 -11.04 -12.05
CA LYS A 69 30.24 -11.23 -13.42
C LYS A 69 29.46 -10.03 -13.99
N LEU A 70 29.08 -9.05 -13.16
CA LEU A 70 28.41 -7.84 -13.63
C LEU A 70 29.37 -6.96 -14.44
N THR A 71 28.90 -6.41 -15.56
CA THR A 71 29.63 -5.41 -16.33
C THR A 71 29.76 -4.09 -15.55
N LYS A 72 30.71 -3.24 -15.97
CA LYS A 72 30.96 -1.94 -15.30
C LYS A 72 29.73 -1.02 -15.32
N ALA A 73 28.87 -1.15 -16.33
CA ALA A 73 27.62 -0.40 -16.45
C ALA A 73 26.50 -0.92 -15.52
N GLU A 74 26.40 -2.24 -15.33
CA GLU A 74 25.40 -2.84 -14.41
C GLU A 74 25.75 -2.54 -12.95
N ARG A 75 27.03 -2.57 -12.58
CA ARG A 75 27.50 -2.15 -11.25
C ARG A 75 27.14 -0.70 -10.93
N ALA A 76 27.21 0.20 -11.92
CA ALA A 76 26.85 1.61 -11.75
C ALA A 76 25.33 1.83 -11.58
N LYS A 77 24.48 0.88 -12.02
CA LYS A 77 23.02 0.98 -11.96
C LYS A 77 22.42 0.53 -10.62
N HIS A 78 23.19 -0.19 -9.81
CA HIS A 78 22.76 -0.74 -8.51
C HIS A 78 23.46 -0.06 -7.33
N GLY A 79 23.27 1.25 -7.21
CA GLY A 79 23.79 2.06 -6.10
C GLY A 79 23.08 1.77 -4.77
N ILE A 80 23.38 0.64 -4.13
CA ILE A 80 23.00 0.36 -2.74
C ILE A 80 24.25 0.50 -1.87
N PRO A 81 24.34 1.47 -0.94
CA PRO A 81 25.44 1.53 0.00
C PRO A 81 25.36 0.32 0.95
N MET A 82 26.35 -0.57 0.88
CA MET A 82 26.47 -1.66 1.86
C MET A 82 26.98 -1.12 3.20
N ASN A 83 26.37 -1.58 4.29
CA ASN A 83 26.93 -1.39 5.63
C ASN A 83 28.23 -2.21 5.77
N ARG A 84 29.26 -1.70 6.47
CA ARG A 84 30.61 -2.29 6.52
C ARG A 84 30.64 -3.78 6.88
N THR A 85 29.75 -4.22 7.77
CA THR A 85 29.61 -5.64 8.15
C THR A 85 29.24 -6.57 6.98
N ARG A 86 28.62 -6.05 5.92
CA ARG A 86 28.28 -6.80 4.69
C ARG A 86 29.44 -6.91 3.70
N GLN A 87 30.48 -6.09 3.78
CA GLN A 87 31.67 -6.24 2.93
C GLN A 87 32.49 -7.46 3.38
N ASN A 88 32.84 -7.53 4.66
CA ASN A 88 33.72 -8.57 5.20
C ASN A 88 33.11 -10.00 5.13
N LEU A 89 31.78 -10.12 5.09
CA LEU A 89 31.09 -11.42 4.93
C LEU A 89 31.09 -11.94 3.48
N ALA A 90 31.47 -11.12 2.50
CA ALA A 90 31.48 -11.47 1.09
C ALA A 90 32.87 -11.85 0.55
N GLU A 91 33.95 -11.54 1.28
CA GLU A 91 35.33 -11.68 0.79
C GLU A 91 35.98 -13.05 1.10
N ASP A 92 35.51 -13.78 2.12
CA ASP A 92 36.16 -15.01 2.64
C ASP A 92 35.38 -16.33 2.40
N GLN A 93 34.63 -16.47 1.29
CA GLN A 93 34.14 -17.79 0.85
C GLN A 93 34.58 -18.14 -0.58
N GLU A 94 35.60 -19.00 -0.68
CA GLU A 94 35.94 -19.68 -1.93
C GLU A 94 34.71 -20.40 -2.50
N VAL A 95 34.35 -20.08 -3.74
CA VAL A 95 33.25 -20.74 -4.44
C VAL A 95 33.66 -22.18 -4.79
N PRO A 96 33.00 -23.22 -4.24
CA PRO A 96 33.33 -24.60 -4.59
C PRO A 96 33.07 -24.82 -6.08
N GLN A 97 34.01 -25.48 -6.77
CA GLN A 97 34.05 -25.63 -8.25
C GLN A 97 32.94 -26.53 -8.87
N SER A 98 31.76 -26.62 -8.24
CA SER A 98 30.67 -27.54 -8.60
C SER A 98 29.35 -26.81 -8.91
N ARG A 99 29.32 -26.00 -9.97
CA ARG A 99 28.08 -25.38 -10.49
C ARG A 99 27.95 -25.50 -12.02
N VAL A 100 27.99 -26.74 -12.53
CA VAL A 100 27.57 -27.05 -13.90
C VAL A 100 26.12 -27.56 -13.85
N PRO A 101 25.13 -26.87 -14.45
CA PRO A 101 23.71 -27.26 -14.35
C PRO A 101 23.46 -28.71 -14.77
N GLU A 102 24.11 -29.17 -15.84
CA GLU A 102 23.96 -30.52 -16.39
C GLU A 102 24.45 -31.65 -15.47
N LYS A 103 25.33 -31.35 -14.50
CA LYS A 103 25.77 -32.32 -13.50
C LYS A 103 24.76 -32.43 -12.36
N LEU A 104 24.19 -31.30 -11.93
CA LEU A 104 23.15 -31.28 -10.89
C LEU A 104 21.87 -31.98 -11.38
N GLU A 105 21.47 -31.76 -12.63
CA GLU A 105 20.26 -32.36 -13.20
C GLU A 105 20.32 -33.88 -13.44
N LYS A 106 21.48 -34.52 -13.21
CA LYS A 106 21.68 -35.97 -13.38
C LYS A 106 21.84 -36.73 -12.07
N VAL A 107 21.68 -36.06 -10.91
CA VAL A 107 21.80 -36.70 -9.60
C VAL A 107 20.65 -37.69 -9.38
N ARG A 108 21.00 -38.97 -9.17
CA ARG A 108 20.07 -40.00 -8.69
C ARG A 108 20.35 -40.29 -7.23
N TRP A 109 19.31 -40.21 -6.39
CA TRP A 109 19.44 -40.50 -4.97
C TRP A 109 19.51 -42.01 -4.73
N LYS A 110 20.37 -42.45 -3.81
CA LYS A 110 20.38 -43.85 -3.35
C LYS A 110 18.97 -44.22 -2.87
N GLU A 111 18.48 -45.41 -3.19
CA GLU A 111 17.20 -45.87 -2.67
C GLU A 111 17.25 -46.02 -1.15
N THR A 112 16.15 -45.65 -0.48
CA THR A 112 16.06 -45.64 0.98
C THR A 112 16.05 -47.06 1.57
N GLY A 113 15.70 -48.07 0.77
CA GLY A 113 15.45 -49.45 1.23
C GLY A 113 14.16 -49.62 2.04
N LEU A 114 13.42 -48.54 2.29
CA LEU A 114 12.20 -48.54 3.09
C LEU A 114 10.99 -48.95 2.25
N ARG A 115 10.05 -49.68 2.86
CA ARG A 115 8.71 -49.93 2.32
C ARG A 115 7.71 -48.90 2.84
N MET A 116 6.59 -48.75 2.15
CA MET A 116 5.54 -47.81 2.55
C MET A 116 5.05 -48.11 3.97
N GLY A 117 5.02 -47.09 4.83
CA GLY A 117 4.65 -47.18 6.25
C GLY A 117 5.82 -47.43 7.21
N GLU A 118 7.02 -47.77 6.72
CA GLU A 118 8.21 -47.93 7.57
C GLU A 118 8.75 -46.56 8.03
N VAL A 119 9.28 -46.52 9.25
CA VAL A 119 9.76 -45.28 9.87
C VAL A 119 11.06 -44.78 9.23
N SER A 120 11.20 -43.47 9.09
CA SER A 120 12.44 -42.81 8.64
C SER A 120 13.67 -43.15 9.50
N PRO A 121 14.90 -42.90 9.01
CA PRO A 121 16.12 -42.99 9.81
C PRO A 121 16.09 -42.08 11.05
N LYS A 122 16.91 -42.38 12.07
CA LYS A 122 17.09 -41.46 13.21
C LYS A 122 17.96 -40.27 12.77
N GLY A 123 17.57 -39.06 13.18
CA GLY A 123 18.30 -37.83 12.85
C GLY A 123 18.06 -37.27 11.45
N GLU A 124 17.23 -37.92 10.62
CA GLU A 124 16.84 -37.40 9.30
C GLU A 124 16.14 -36.03 9.43
N VAL A 125 16.47 -35.11 8.53
CA VAL A 125 16.03 -33.71 8.59
C VAL A 125 15.05 -33.43 7.46
N PHE A 126 13.86 -32.97 7.78
CA PHE A 126 12.75 -32.81 6.83
C PHE A 126 12.30 -31.36 6.63
N VAL A 127 11.73 -31.12 5.44
CA VAL A 127 10.87 -29.97 5.15
C VAL A 127 9.51 -30.47 4.69
N ALA A 128 8.43 -29.79 5.08
CA ALA A 128 7.11 -30.09 4.54
C ALA A 128 7.05 -29.71 3.05
N PHE A 129 6.62 -30.61 2.17
CA PHE A 129 6.60 -30.38 0.72
C PHE A 129 5.74 -29.17 0.32
N ARG A 130 4.74 -28.83 1.15
CA ARG A 130 3.93 -27.61 0.99
C ARG A 130 4.76 -26.33 1.12
N LEU A 131 5.75 -26.29 2.02
CA LEU A 131 6.69 -25.17 2.15
C LEU A 131 7.63 -25.10 0.95
N VAL A 132 8.10 -26.24 0.42
CA VAL A 132 8.87 -26.31 -0.84
C VAL A 132 8.10 -25.64 -1.99
N THR A 133 6.83 -26.01 -2.20
CA THR A 133 6.01 -25.39 -3.26
C THR A 133 5.63 -23.93 -3.00
N SER A 134 5.70 -23.46 -1.75
CA SER A 134 5.36 -22.08 -1.37
C SER A 134 6.60 -21.19 -1.20
N TYR A 135 7.81 -21.75 -1.37
CA TYR A 135 9.06 -21.06 -1.06
C TYR A 135 9.26 -19.74 -1.83
N PRO A 136 8.95 -19.66 -3.15
CA PRO A 136 9.05 -18.40 -3.88
C PRO A 136 8.08 -17.31 -3.42
N ASP A 137 6.91 -17.69 -2.93
CA ASP A 137 5.89 -16.73 -2.47
C ASP A 137 6.24 -16.17 -1.07
N MET A 138 7.02 -16.92 -0.27
CA MET A 138 7.23 -16.66 1.15
C MET A 138 8.64 -16.20 1.52
N PHE A 139 9.69 -16.64 0.80
CA PHE A 139 11.09 -16.45 1.20
C PHE A 139 11.99 -15.88 0.10
N ILE A 140 11.42 -15.59 -1.08
CA ILE A 140 12.09 -14.85 -2.15
C ILE A 140 11.45 -13.47 -2.26
N GLY A 141 12.26 -12.40 -2.22
CA GLY A 141 11.78 -11.03 -2.38
C GLY A 141 10.99 -10.84 -3.68
N LYS A 142 9.94 -9.99 -3.63
CA LYS A 142 8.93 -9.81 -4.70
C LYS A 142 9.50 -9.69 -6.12
N ALA A 143 10.61 -8.96 -6.29
CA ALA A 143 11.28 -8.78 -7.59
C ALA A 143 11.85 -10.07 -8.21
N ASN A 144 12.28 -11.03 -7.39
CA ASN A 144 12.88 -12.29 -7.85
C ASN A 144 11.91 -13.48 -7.82
N SER A 145 10.83 -13.38 -7.04
CA SER A 145 9.80 -14.43 -6.93
C SER A 145 9.25 -14.84 -8.30
N THR A 146 8.91 -13.88 -9.16
CA THR A 146 8.38 -14.14 -10.53
C THR A 146 9.33 -14.98 -11.41
N ARG A 147 10.66 -14.82 -11.25
CA ARG A 147 11.66 -15.62 -11.99
C ARG A 147 11.78 -17.04 -11.44
N ALA A 148 11.69 -17.19 -10.13
CA ALA A 148 11.86 -18.47 -9.44
C ALA A 148 10.59 -19.33 -9.43
N ALA A 149 9.40 -18.74 -9.26
CA ALA A 149 8.12 -19.43 -9.08
C ALA A 149 7.81 -20.55 -10.10
N PRO A 150 8.10 -20.42 -11.41
CA PRO A 150 7.90 -21.50 -12.38
C PRO A 150 8.61 -22.81 -12.00
N PHE A 151 9.79 -22.72 -11.37
CA PHE A 151 10.62 -23.88 -10.99
C PHE A 151 10.10 -24.63 -9.76
N PHE A 152 9.28 -24.00 -8.91
CA PHE A 152 8.72 -24.62 -7.70
C PHE A 152 7.28 -25.14 -7.91
N THR A 153 6.79 -25.14 -9.14
CA THR A 153 5.55 -25.84 -9.49
C THR A 153 5.74 -27.35 -9.34
N VAL A 154 4.71 -28.09 -8.93
CA VAL A 154 4.77 -29.56 -8.80
C VAL A 154 5.22 -30.24 -10.10
N LYS A 155 4.94 -29.62 -11.26
CA LYS A 155 5.43 -30.07 -12.57
C LYS A 155 6.95 -29.92 -12.67
N ALA A 156 7.49 -28.72 -12.45
CA ALA A 156 8.92 -28.44 -12.57
C ALA A 156 9.76 -29.20 -11.52
N LEU A 157 9.30 -29.24 -10.26
CA LEU A 157 9.95 -29.98 -9.17
C LEU A 157 10.12 -31.48 -9.44
N HIS A 158 9.29 -32.06 -10.32
CA HIS A 158 9.37 -33.46 -10.74
C HIS A 158 9.87 -33.65 -12.18
N GLN A 159 10.34 -32.61 -12.86
CA GLN A 159 10.97 -32.77 -14.17
C GLN A 159 12.44 -33.19 -14.06
N LYS A 160 13.11 -32.85 -12.94
CA LYS A 160 14.57 -32.96 -12.80
C LYS A 160 15.05 -33.45 -11.43
N CYS A 161 14.14 -33.74 -10.50
CA CYS A 161 14.45 -34.28 -9.18
C CYS A 161 13.48 -35.42 -8.85
N GLU A 162 14.03 -36.50 -8.27
CA GLU A 162 13.24 -37.54 -7.60
C GLU A 162 13.05 -37.16 -6.14
N TRP A 163 11.87 -37.43 -5.60
CA TRP A 163 11.51 -37.12 -4.21
C TRP A 163 11.22 -38.39 -3.43
N ASP A 164 11.87 -38.54 -2.28
CA ASP A 164 11.48 -39.52 -1.27
C ASP A 164 10.42 -38.88 -0.38
N LEU A 165 9.18 -39.31 -0.56
CA LEU A 165 8.05 -38.77 0.16
C LEU A 165 7.90 -39.49 1.49
N TYR A 166 7.67 -38.72 2.55
CA TYR A 166 7.31 -39.22 3.87
C TYR A 166 6.00 -38.57 4.31
N TYR A 167 5.28 -39.20 5.24
CA TYR A 167 4.02 -38.69 5.78
C TYR A 167 4.00 -38.78 7.31
N MET A 168 3.20 -37.92 7.92
CA MET A 168 2.86 -37.96 9.34
C MET A 168 1.47 -37.36 9.55
N HIS A 169 0.67 -37.98 10.41
CA HIS A 169 -0.62 -37.45 10.83
C HIS A 169 -0.42 -36.46 11.99
N ALA A 170 -1.22 -35.40 12.01
CA ALA A 170 -1.22 -34.48 13.15
C ALA A 170 -2.00 -35.09 14.33
N PRO A 171 -1.70 -34.67 15.58
CA PRO A 171 -2.58 -34.92 16.72
C PRO A 171 -4.03 -34.48 16.42
N PRO A 172 -5.06 -35.27 16.80
CA PRO A 172 -6.46 -34.98 16.46
C PRO A 172 -6.93 -33.57 16.83
N GLU A 173 -6.46 -33.05 17.97
CA GLU A 173 -6.78 -31.71 18.48
C GLU A 173 -6.32 -30.56 17.58
N MET A 174 -5.38 -30.80 16.64
CA MET A 174 -4.88 -29.77 15.72
C MET A 174 -5.80 -29.52 14.51
N ASN A 175 -6.90 -30.27 14.37
CA ASN A 175 -7.88 -30.16 13.29
C ASN A 175 -7.23 -30.14 11.89
N MET A 176 -6.42 -31.16 11.59
CA MET A 176 -5.75 -31.33 10.30
C MET A 176 -6.16 -32.66 9.66
N ASP A 177 -7.23 -32.63 8.86
CA ASP A 177 -7.88 -33.79 8.21
C ASP A 177 -6.98 -34.59 7.23
N LYS A 178 -5.74 -34.17 7.03
CA LYS A 178 -4.79 -34.76 6.07
C LYS A 178 -3.39 -34.80 6.66
N ALA A 179 -2.73 -35.94 6.48
CA ALA A 179 -1.32 -36.09 6.78
C ALA A 179 -0.47 -35.00 6.12
N VAL A 180 0.55 -34.53 6.84
CA VAL A 180 1.57 -33.65 6.28
C VAL A 180 2.55 -34.49 5.48
N ILE A 181 2.81 -34.07 4.23
CA ILE A 181 3.81 -34.68 3.36
C ILE A 181 5.14 -33.97 3.54
N PHE A 182 6.18 -34.74 3.83
CA PHE A 182 7.55 -34.31 4.04
C PHE A 182 8.47 -34.85 2.96
N VAL A 183 9.59 -34.16 2.76
CA VAL A 183 10.73 -34.62 1.97
C VAL A 183 12.03 -34.31 2.74
N PRO A 184 13.09 -35.12 2.56
CA PRO A 184 14.40 -34.81 3.14
C PRO A 184 14.90 -33.44 2.70
N THR A 185 15.46 -32.68 3.64
CA THR A 185 15.87 -31.29 3.44
C THR A 185 17.00 -31.18 2.42
N TYR A 186 17.86 -32.20 2.31
CA TYR A 186 18.92 -32.23 1.30
C TYR A 186 18.37 -32.29 -0.13
N GLN A 187 17.22 -32.94 -0.36
CA GLN A 187 16.57 -32.94 -1.69
C GLN A 187 16.03 -31.54 -2.03
N PHE A 188 15.56 -30.79 -1.04
CA PHE A 188 15.17 -29.39 -1.22
C PHE A 188 16.37 -28.46 -1.45
N GLN A 189 17.47 -28.61 -0.70
CA GLN A 189 18.69 -27.84 -0.94
C GLN A 189 19.22 -28.05 -2.35
N HIS A 190 19.23 -29.30 -2.83
CA HIS A 190 19.62 -29.62 -4.20
C HIS A 190 18.74 -28.92 -5.27
N VAL A 191 17.44 -28.76 -5.02
CA VAL A 191 16.56 -27.96 -5.89
C VAL A 191 16.98 -26.49 -5.90
N LEU A 192 17.30 -25.90 -4.73
CA LEU A 192 17.81 -24.54 -4.66
C LEU A 192 19.11 -24.40 -5.46
N ASP A 193 20.05 -25.34 -5.34
CA ASP A 193 21.31 -25.36 -6.08
C ASP A 193 21.08 -25.46 -7.61
N ALA A 194 20.13 -26.32 -8.04
CA ALA A 194 19.77 -26.49 -9.43
C ALA A 194 18.97 -25.32 -10.04
N VAL A 195 18.26 -24.54 -9.22
CA VAL A 195 17.62 -23.27 -9.62
C VAL A 195 18.67 -22.16 -9.68
N ASN A 196 19.57 -22.10 -8.70
CA ASN A 196 20.70 -21.16 -8.65
C ASN A 196 21.61 -21.28 -9.87
N ALA A 197 21.94 -22.50 -10.27
CA ALA A 197 22.74 -22.75 -11.46
C ALA A 197 22.03 -22.34 -12.77
N LYS A 198 20.69 -22.27 -12.80
CA LYS A 198 19.91 -21.83 -13.98
C LYS A 198 19.66 -20.33 -14.05
N LEU A 199 19.39 -19.71 -12.91
CA LEU A 199 18.96 -18.31 -12.84
C LEU A 199 20.10 -17.33 -12.50
N ASP A 200 21.31 -17.86 -12.29
CA ASP A 200 22.49 -17.19 -11.72
C ASP A 200 22.14 -16.48 -10.40
N THR A 201 21.53 -17.24 -9.48
CA THR A 201 21.03 -16.77 -8.18
C THR A 201 21.72 -17.44 -6.99
N GLN A 202 21.46 -16.94 -5.79
CA GLN A 202 21.91 -17.49 -4.51
C GLN A 202 20.74 -17.67 -3.54
N LEU A 203 19.73 -18.45 -3.94
CA LEU A 203 18.65 -18.90 -3.08
C LEU A 203 19.19 -19.91 -2.06
N THR A 204 18.93 -19.70 -0.78
CA THR A 204 19.32 -20.60 0.32
C THR A 204 18.11 -21.00 1.15
N ILE A 205 18.23 -22.06 1.96
CA ILE A 205 17.34 -22.19 3.12
C ILE A 205 17.47 -20.88 3.93
N PRO A 206 16.36 -20.23 4.34
CA PRO A 206 16.44 -18.93 5.01
C PRO A 206 17.11 -19.11 6.38
N PRO A 207 18.08 -18.27 6.75
CA PRO A 207 18.72 -18.33 8.07
C PRO A 207 17.78 -17.84 9.19
N GLY A 208 18.24 -17.93 10.43
CA GLY A 208 17.54 -17.38 11.59
C GLY A 208 16.23 -18.11 11.91
N LYS A 209 15.20 -17.37 12.33
CA LYS A 209 13.93 -17.94 12.83
C LYS A 209 13.22 -18.84 11.80
N ASN A 210 13.39 -18.56 10.50
CA ASN A 210 12.77 -19.31 9.42
C ASN A 210 13.45 -20.65 9.11
N GLU A 211 14.73 -20.83 9.47
CA GLU A 211 15.48 -22.07 9.21
C GLU A 211 14.77 -23.30 9.80
N ALA A 212 14.19 -23.13 10.98
CA ALA A 212 13.48 -24.18 11.72
C ALA A 212 12.13 -24.62 11.09
N ARG A 213 11.68 -23.99 9.98
CA ARG A 213 10.59 -24.49 9.11
C ARG A 213 11.09 -25.42 8.00
N PHE A 214 12.38 -25.33 7.67
CA PHE A 214 13.04 -26.10 6.60
C PHE A 214 13.95 -27.21 7.14
N LYS A 215 14.36 -27.15 8.41
CA LYS A 215 15.17 -28.17 9.08
C LYS A 215 14.41 -28.76 10.28
N MET A 216 13.54 -29.73 10.02
CA MET A 216 12.71 -30.38 11.05
C MET A 216 13.18 -31.80 11.36
N THR A 217 13.53 -32.08 12.62
CA THR A 217 13.92 -33.41 13.11
C THR A 217 12.86 -33.97 14.06
N PHE A 218 12.58 -35.27 13.96
CA PHE A 218 11.53 -35.96 14.72
C PHE A 218 12.08 -37.17 15.51
N GLY A 219 11.31 -37.69 16.48
CA GLY A 219 11.69 -38.88 17.26
C GLY A 219 12.44 -38.61 18.56
N PHE A 220 12.44 -37.37 19.03
CA PHE A 220 12.82 -37.01 20.39
C PHE A 220 11.69 -37.39 21.38
N GLY A 221 11.98 -37.70 22.64
CA GLY A 221 10.92 -37.94 23.64
C GLY A 221 9.91 -39.06 23.33
N ASN A 222 10.31 -40.06 22.54
CA ASN A 222 9.41 -41.08 21.97
C ASN A 222 8.29 -40.54 21.06
N THR A 223 8.42 -39.31 20.55
CA THR A 223 7.49 -38.76 19.53
C THR A 223 7.52 -39.56 18.22
N PRO A 224 6.43 -39.56 17.43
CA PRO A 224 6.39 -40.19 16.12
C PRO A 224 7.46 -39.64 15.16
N ARG A 225 7.88 -40.46 14.20
CA ARG A 225 8.79 -40.08 13.10
C ARG A 225 8.10 -40.23 11.75
N PRO A 226 8.43 -39.40 10.74
CA PRO A 226 7.80 -39.49 9.43
C PRO A 226 7.96 -40.89 8.84
N ARG A 227 6.87 -41.46 8.34
CA ARG A 227 6.85 -42.79 7.71
C ARG A 227 7.01 -42.65 6.21
N TYR A 228 7.74 -43.56 5.58
CA TYR A 228 7.98 -43.51 4.14
C TYR A 228 6.68 -43.75 3.38
N LEU A 229 6.38 -42.88 2.42
CA LEU A 229 5.21 -42.97 1.55
C LEU A 229 5.56 -43.58 0.18
N GLY A 230 6.79 -43.34 -0.30
CA GLY A 230 7.29 -43.84 -1.58
C GLY A 230 8.09 -42.78 -2.35
N ARG A 231 8.83 -43.23 -3.37
CA ARG A 231 9.59 -42.36 -4.28
C ARG A 231 8.72 -41.86 -5.44
N SER A 232 8.89 -40.60 -5.82
CA SER A 232 8.18 -39.96 -6.92
C SER A 232 9.13 -39.23 -7.88
N SER A 233 9.12 -39.64 -9.14
CA SER A 233 9.87 -39.01 -10.24
C SER A 233 8.98 -38.25 -11.24
N ASN A 234 7.66 -38.18 -11.01
CA ASN A 234 6.74 -37.43 -11.88
C ASN A 234 5.49 -36.92 -11.11
N PRO A 235 4.80 -35.88 -11.61
CA PRO A 235 3.64 -35.28 -10.93
C PRO A 235 2.42 -36.21 -10.78
N THR A 236 2.31 -37.27 -11.58
CA THR A 236 1.17 -38.20 -11.53
C THR A 236 1.37 -39.21 -10.40
N THR A 237 2.57 -39.80 -10.30
CA THR A 237 2.97 -40.63 -9.16
C THR A 237 2.87 -39.86 -7.84
N PHE A 238 3.34 -38.60 -7.80
CA PHE A 238 3.24 -37.74 -6.61
C PHE A 238 1.79 -37.61 -6.13
N ARG A 239 0.89 -37.17 -7.01
CA ARG A 239 -0.53 -36.97 -6.66
C ARG A 239 -1.22 -38.28 -6.29
N ARG A 240 -0.81 -39.41 -6.88
CA ARG A 240 -1.32 -40.74 -6.52
C ARG A 240 -0.90 -41.10 -5.09
N LEU A 241 0.40 -41.02 -4.78
CA LEU A 241 0.94 -41.30 -3.44
C LEU A 241 0.30 -40.43 -2.36
N CYS A 242 0.19 -39.12 -2.56
CA CYS A 242 -0.47 -38.24 -1.60
C CYS A 242 -1.97 -38.57 -1.40
N LYS A 243 -2.67 -39.05 -2.43
CA LYS A 243 -4.06 -39.51 -2.31
C LYS A 243 -4.18 -40.86 -1.61
N SER A 244 -3.21 -41.75 -1.79
CA SER A 244 -3.17 -43.08 -1.18
C SER A 244 -2.36 -43.11 0.13
N THR A 245 -2.29 -41.99 0.85
CA THR A 245 -1.57 -41.92 2.13
C THR A 245 -2.25 -42.86 3.15
N PRO A 246 -1.54 -43.80 3.79
CA PRO A 246 -2.13 -44.67 4.81
C PRO A 246 -2.66 -43.89 6.02
N GLY A 247 -3.61 -44.47 6.76
CA GLY A 247 -4.11 -43.91 8.01
C GLY A 247 -3.04 -43.87 9.13
N PRO A 248 -3.39 -43.32 10.31
CA PRO A 248 -2.50 -43.30 11.47
C PRO A 248 -2.02 -44.70 11.87
N HIS A 249 -0.73 -44.85 12.15
CA HIS A 249 -0.15 -46.12 12.59
C HIS A 249 -0.22 -46.28 14.12
N ARG A 250 -0.28 -47.52 14.62
CA ARG A 250 -0.42 -47.78 16.07
C ARG A 250 0.76 -47.28 16.89
N ASP A 251 1.99 -47.49 16.43
CA ASP A 251 3.20 -46.98 17.10
C ASP A 251 3.45 -45.47 16.90
N ASP A 252 2.53 -44.74 16.26
CA ASP A 252 2.53 -43.27 16.26
C ASP A 252 1.65 -42.70 17.41
N ASP A 253 1.25 -43.53 18.37
CA ASP A 253 0.45 -43.14 19.54
C ASP A 253 1.21 -42.18 20.48
N ILE A 254 0.73 -40.94 20.51
CA ILE A 254 1.26 -39.84 21.32
C ILE A 254 0.81 -39.87 22.79
N SER A 255 -0.08 -40.80 23.19
CA SER A 255 -0.64 -40.86 24.55
C SER A 255 0.41 -41.07 25.66
N LYS A 256 1.60 -41.59 25.28
CA LYS A 256 2.72 -41.92 26.18
C LYS A 256 3.89 -40.93 26.08
N VAL A 257 3.75 -39.86 25.30
CA VAL A 257 4.78 -38.83 25.13
C VAL A 257 4.68 -37.82 26.27
N GLU A 258 5.82 -37.46 26.87
CA GLU A 258 5.86 -36.45 27.94
C GLU A 258 5.43 -35.07 27.44
N ARG A 259 4.81 -34.26 28.32
CA ARG A 259 4.24 -32.95 27.94
C ARG A 259 5.22 -32.03 27.19
N PRO A 260 6.49 -31.85 27.59
CA PRO A 260 7.41 -30.94 26.90
C PRO A 260 7.71 -31.39 25.46
N ASP A 261 7.92 -32.69 25.25
CA ASP A 261 8.18 -33.24 23.93
C ASP A 261 6.92 -33.27 23.06
N LEU A 262 5.74 -33.51 23.65
CA LEU A 262 4.46 -33.42 22.95
C LEU A 262 4.17 -31.99 22.46
N GLU A 263 4.49 -30.98 23.29
CA GLU A 263 4.35 -29.57 22.91
C GLU A 263 5.34 -29.17 21.82
N LYS A 264 6.61 -29.59 21.92
CA LYS A 264 7.63 -29.41 20.87
C LYS A 264 7.23 -30.09 19.56
N PHE A 265 6.60 -31.26 19.62
CA PHE A 265 6.04 -31.96 18.47
C PHE A 265 4.88 -31.18 17.82
N ARG A 266 3.93 -30.67 18.61
CA ARG A 266 2.86 -29.79 18.11
C ARG A 266 3.41 -28.54 17.44
N HIS A 267 4.44 -27.91 18.01
CA HIS A 267 5.13 -26.76 17.40
C HIS A 267 5.76 -27.09 16.05
N LEU A 268 6.37 -28.28 15.89
CA LEU A 268 6.86 -28.73 14.59
C LEU A 268 5.73 -28.89 13.58
N ILE A 269 4.63 -29.57 13.93
CA ILE A 269 3.47 -29.74 13.03
C ILE A 269 2.82 -28.38 12.68
N ALA A 270 2.75 -27.43 13.62
CA ALA A 270 2.21 -26.10 13.35
C ALA A 270 3.02 -25.35 12.27
N ARG A 271 4.37 -25.44 12.30
CA ARG A 271 5.27 -24.80 11.33
C ARG A 271 5.09 -25.28 9.88
N THR A 272 4.48 -26.45 9.65
CA THR A 272 4.23 -27.00 8.31
C THR A 272 3.06 -26.33 7.59
N ARG A 273 2.27 -25.51 8.30
CA ARG A 273 1.24 -24.66 7.69
C ARG A 273 1.94 -23.60 6.82
N ALA A 274 1.34 -23.31 5.66
CA ALA A 274 1.75 -22.21 4.78
C ALA A 274 0.59 -21.21 4.70
N ASP A 275 0.90 -19.95 4.99
CA ASP A 275 -0.03 -18.94 5.51
C ASP A 275 -0.91 -18.29 4.43
N ARG A 276 -1.87 -19.09 3.92
CA ARG A 276 -2.86 -18.69 2.90
C ARG A 276 -3.72 -17.47 3.26
N LYS A 277 -3.78 -17.06 4.54
CA LYS A 277 -4.56 -15.92 5.02
C LYS A 277 -4.10 -14.60 4.37
N ASN A 278 -2.79 -14.41 4.23
CA ASN A 278 -2.21 -13.17 3.72
C ASN A 278 -2.49 -12.96 2.22
N ARG A 279 -2.45 -14.03 1.41
CA ARG A 279 -2.78 -13.95 -0.03
C ARG A 279 -4.23 -13.52 -0.28
N ARG A 280 -5.20 -14.05 0.47
CA ARG A 280 -6.62 -13.65 0.34
C ARG A 280 -6.85 -12.17 0.72
N ARG A 281 -6.17 -11.67 1.76
CA ARG A 281 -6.23 -10.26 2.16
C ARG A 281 -5.58 -9.35 1.11
N ALA A 282 -4.41 -9.74 0.58
CA ALA A 282 -3.72 -9.01 -0.47
C ALA A 282 -4.56 -8.88 -1.75
N ASP A 283 -5.19 -9.98 -2.19
CA ASP A 283 -6.04 -10.02 -3.39
C ASP A 283 -7.30 -9.14 -3.24
N LYS A 284 -7.99 -9.22 -2.07
CA LYS A 284 -9.12 -8.33 -1.74
C LYS A 284 -8.72 -6.86 -1.66
N ASN A 285 -7.52 -6.56 -1.17
CA ASN A 285 -7.00 -5.19 -1.12
C ASN A 285 -6.61 -4.68 -2.52
N ARG A 286 -6.10 -5.54 -3.40
CA ARG A 286 -5.77 -5.22 -4.80
C ARG A 286 -7.02 -4.88 -5.61
N THR A 287 -8.07 -5.71 -5.54
CA THR A 287 -9.33 -5.44 -6.24
C THR A 287 -10.02 -4.16 -5.74
N LYS A 288 -10.03 -3.92 -4.42
CA LYS A 288 -10.49 -2.64 -3.85
C LYS A 288 -9.71 -1.45 -4.42
N ARG A 289 -8.37 -1.52 -4.43
CA ARG A 289 -7.52 -0.43 -4.93
C ARG A 289 -7.81 -0.10 -6.41
N ILE A 290 -7.92 -1.13 -7.25
CA ILE A 290 -8.25 -0.98 -8.68
C ILE A 290 -9.62 -0.31 -8.85
N ALA A 291 -10.62 -0.67 -8.03
CA ALA A 291 -11.94 -0.04 -8.05
C ALA A 291 -11.89 1.43 -7.62
N SER A 292 -11.13 1.76 -6.56
CA SER A 292 -10.90 3.15 -6.13
C SER A 292 -10.23 3.99 -7.23
N HIS A 293 -9.16 3.50 -7.85
CA HIS A 293 -8.48 4.22 -8.94
C HIS A 293 -9.42 4.51 -10.12
N LYS A 294 -10.27 3.54 -10.50
CA LYS A 294 -11.31 3.75 -11.52
C LYS A 294 -12.41 4.72 -11.08
N ALA A 295 -12.74 4.80 -9.79
CA ALA A 295 -13.69 5.80 -9.28
C ALA A 295 -13.08 7.21 -9.36
N TRP A 296 -11.81 7.38 -8.97
CA TRP A 296 -11.11 8.66 -9.04
C TRP A 296 -11.00 9.20 -10.47
N GLY A 297 -10.64 8.33 -11.43
CA GLY A 297 -10.61 8.70 -12.85
C GLY A 297 -11.98 9.11 -13.40
N ARG A 298 -13.05 8.38 -13.05
CA ARG A 298 -14.42 8.73 -13.45
C ARG A 298 -14.88 10.07 -12.85
N SER A 299 -14.55 10.33 -11.59
CA SER A 299 -14.86 11.60 -10.91
C SER A 299 -14.23 12.80 -11.62
N ILE A 300 -12.94 12.74 -12.00
CA ILE A 300 -12.29 13.81 -12.78
C ILE A 300 -13.03 14.05 -14.11
N LYS A 301 -13.43 13.00 -14.82
CA LYS A 301 -14.15 13.12 -16.09
C LYS A 301 -15.53 13.74 -15.93
N ARG A 302 -16.26 13.42 -14.85
CA ARG A 302 -17.53 14.09 -14.53
C ARG A 302 -17.33 15.58 -14.23
N VAL A 303 -16.31 15.94 -13.44
CA VAL A 303 -15.89 17.34 -13.23
C VAL A 303 -15.58 18.03 -14.57
N GLN A 304 -14.92 17.35 -15.52
CA GLN A 304 -14.71 17.89 -16.87
C GLN A 304 -16.02 18.12 -17.63
N ARG A 305 -17.02 17.24 -17.54
CA ARG A 305 -18.35 17.49 -18.16
C ARG A 305 -19.07 18.66 -17.50
N TYR A 306 -19.06 18.73 -16.17
CA TYR A 306 -19.64 19.84 -15.41
C TYR A 306 -18.97 21.19 -15.73
N LEU A 307 -17.68 21.19 -16.11
CA LEU A 307 -16.93 22.39 -16.55
C LEU A 307 -16.98 22.65 -18.08
N GLY A 308 -17.66 21.82 -18.88
CA GLY A 308 -17.66 21.95 -20.35
C GLY A 308 -16.35 21.53 -21.05
N LEU A 309 -15.43 20.87 -20.33
CA LEU A 309 -14.16 20.36 -20.85
C LEU A 309 -14.30 18.97 -21.52
N ARG A 310 -15.45 18.31 -21.42
CA ARG A 310 -15.71 16.96 -21.96
C ARG A 310 -17.18 16.81 -22.35
N GLN A 311 -17.46 16.09 -23.44
CA GLN A 311 -18.84 15.72 -23.82
C GLN A 311 -19.28 14.44 -23.13
N ARG A 312 -20.61 14.25 -22.99
CA ARG A 312 -21.18 12.98 -22.53
C ARG A 312 -21.08 11.91 -23.63
N ALA A 313 -20.86 10.67 -23.24
CA ALA A 313 -20.74 9.56 -24.18
C ALA A 313 -22.03 9.39 -25.02
N GLY A 314 -21.88 9.23 -26.33
CA GLY A 314 -22.99 9.16 -27.29
C GLY A 314 -23.16 10.40 -28.18
N ALA A 315 -22.47 11.51 -27.89
CA ALA A 315 -22.29 12.60 -28.84
C ALA A 315 -21.25 12.26 -29.92
N ALA A 316 -21.27 12.98 -31.06
CA ALA A 316 -20.49 12.64 -32.25
C ALA A 316 -18.95 12.72 -32.08
N ASP A 317 -18.47 13.49 -31.10
CA ASP A 317 -17.07 13.49 -30.66
C ASP A 317 -17.04 13.66 -29.12
N ILE A 318 -16.60 12.63 -28.41
CA ILE A 318 -16.53 12.61 -26.94
C ILE A 318 -15.33 13.45 -26.44
N ASN A 319 -14.29 13.63 -27.26
CA ASN A 319 -13.01 14.20 -26.89
C ASN A 319 -12.53 15.34 -27.82
N PRO A 320 -13.35 16.39 -28.10
CA PRO A 320 -12.94 17.50 -28.96
C PRO A 320 -11.63 18.13 -28.46
N VAL A 321 -10.75 18.53 -29.39
CA VAL A 321 -9.50 19.21 -29.03
C VAL A 321 -9.82 20.53 -28.33
N ILE A 322 -9.31 20.71 -27.11
CA ILE A 322 -9.56 21.93 -26.33
C ILE A 322 -8.50 22.97 -26.66
N ASP A 323 -8.97 24.14 -27.10
CA ASP A 323 -8.21 25.38 -27.07
C ASP A 323 -8.59 26.16 -25.82
N LEU A 324 -7.65 26.30 -24.87
CA LEU A 324 -7.88 27.04 -23.62
C LEU A 324 -7.95 28.56 -23.80
N SER A 325 -7.63 29.08 -25.00
CA SER A 325 -7.76 30.50 -25.35
C SER A 325 -9.18 30.89 -25.78
N GLN A 326 -10.05 29.91 -26.03
CA GLN A 326 -11.45 30.12 -26.42
C GLN A 326 -12.42 29.57 -25.36
N PRO A 327 -13.64 30.11 -25.27
CA PRO A 327 -14.72 29.49 -24.49
C PRO A 327 -14.93 28.02 -24.90
N THR A 328 -15.35 27.17 -23.97
CA THR A 328 -15.52 25.75 -24.25
C THR A 328 -16.60 25.52 -25.31
N ALA A 329 -16.27 24.75 -26.36
CA ALA A 329 -17.23 24.38 -27.40
C ALA A 329 -18.40 23.53 -26.87
N VAL A 330 -18.23 22.91 -25.70
CA VAL A 330 -19.26 22.17 -24.96
C VAL A 330 -19.79 23.06 -23.84
N LYS A 331 -21.11 23.10 -23.68
CA LYS A 331 -21.72 23.77 -22.52
C LYS A 331 -21.54 22.92 -21.25
N PRO A 332 -21.29 23.54 -20.08
CA PRO A 332 -21.36 22.89 -18.77
C PRO A 332 -22.58 21.96 -18.59
N GLU A 333 -22.35 20.70 -18.24
CA GLU A 333 -23.45 19.75 -17.98
C GLU A 333 -24.24 20.16 -16.71
N ASN A 334 -25.57 20.06 -16.80
CA ASN A 334 -26.55 20.30 -15.71
C ASN A 334 -26.49 21.67 -15.02
N SER A 335 -25.72 22.63 -15.55
CA SER A 335 -25.50 23.94 -14.92
C SER A 335 -25.09 23.81 -13.44
N VAL A 336 -24.17 22.90 -13.11
CA VAL A 336 -23.72 22.63 -11.73
C VAL A 336 -23.26 23.89 -11.00
N MET A 337 -23.48 23.97 -9.68
CA MET A 337 -22.71 24.86 -8.80
C MET A 337 -21.71 24.04 -8.01
N PHE A 338 -20.42 24.38 -8.10
CA PHE A 338 -19.43 23.79 -7.21
C PHE A 338 -19.38 24.57 -5.89
N LEU A 339 -19.40 23.86 -4.77
CA LEU A 339 -19.24 24.41 -3.43
C LEU A 339 -18.09 23.68 -2.73
N ALA A 340 -16.92 24.31 -2.68
CA ALA A 340 -15.84 23.82 -1.85
C ALA A 340 -16.04 24.23 -0.39
N VAL A 341 -15.80 23.30 0.53
CA VAL A 341 -15.89 23.52 1.97
C VAL A 341 -14.65 22.96 2.64
N ASP A 342 -14.15 23.67 3.64
CA ASP A 342 -13.01 23.29 4.48
C ASP A 342 -13.37 23.67 5.93
N VAL A 343 -13.05 22.82 6.91
CA VAL A 343 -13.45 23.03 8.30
C VAL A 343 -12.29 22.82 9.28
N GLU A 344 -11.86 23.91 9.92
CA GLU A 344 -10.80 23.86 10.94
C GLU A 344 -11.39 23.59 12.33
N ALA A 345 -10.74 22.69 13.07
CA ALA A 345 -11.09 22.31 14.43
C ALA A 345 -9.87 22.47 15.36
N TRP A 346 -10.12 22.73 16.65
CA TRP A 346 -9.03 23.01 17.59
C TRP A 346 -8.16 21.77 17.85
N GLU A 347 -6.84 21.93 17.74
CA GLU A 347 -5.84 20.86 17.82
C GLU A 347 -5.81 20.11 19.17
N ARG A 348 -6.46 20.66 20.21
CA ARG A 348 -6.60 20.05 21.54
C ARG A 348 -7.99 19.48 21.83
N ASN A 349 -9.00 19.85 21.05
CA ASN A 349 -10.33 19.25 21.10
C ASN A 349 -11.00 19.37 19.72
N GLN A 350 -11.05 18.24 19.02
CA GLN A 350 -11.56 18.15 17.65
C GLN A 350 -13.09 18.29 17.55
N ASP A 351 -13.81 18.33 18.67
CA ASP A 351 -15.24 18.65 18.71
C ASP A 351 -15.51 20.17 18.69
N LEU A 352 -14.46 20.98 18.93
CA LEU A 352 -14.52 22.45 18.89
C LEU A 352 -14.10 22.96 17.51
N ILE A 353 -15.07 23.10 16.62
CA ILE A 353 -14.91 23.75 15.31
C ILE A 353 -14.63 25.24 15.51
N THR A 354 -13.65 25.78 14.78
CA THR A 354 -13.18 27.17 14.91
C THR A 354 -13.48 28.01 13.68
N GLU A 355 -13.32 27.45 12.48
CA GLU A 355 -13.50 28.14 11.19
C GLU A 355 -14.23 27.23 10.20
N VAL A 356 -15.04 27.83 9.31
CA VAL A 356 -15.63 27.15 8.13
C VAL A 356 -15.34 28.01 6.91
N GLY A 357 -14.59 27.43 5.98
CA GLY A 357 -14.30 27.97 4.67
C GLY A 357 -15.35 27.55 3.65
N ILE A 358 -15.73 28.48 2.78
CA ILE A 358 -16.69 28.23 1.71
C ILE A 358 -16.20 28.94 0.46
N ALA A 359 -16.12 28.21 -0.66
CA ALA A 359 -15.87 28.80 -1.98
C ALA A 359 -16.84 28.25 -3.03
N MET A 360 -17.42 29.14 -3.83
CA MET A 360 -18.45 28.82 -4.82
C MET A 360 -17.96 29.14 -6.23
N LEU A 361 -18.11 28.20 -7.17
CA LEU A 361 -17.92 28.45 -8.59
C LEU A 361 -19.21 28.09 -9.34
N ASP A 362 -19.76 29.09 -10.03
CA ASP A 362 -20.97 28.98 -10.83
C ASP A 362 -20.61 28.68 -12.28
N THR A 363 -21.00 27.51 -12.80
CA THR A 363 -20.66 27.13 -14.18
C THR A 363 -21.37 27.98 -15.25
N ILE A 364 -22.48 28.64 -14.92
CA ILE A 364 -23.22 29.53 -15.82
C ILE A 364 -22.43 30.83 -16.04
N GLU A 365 -21.76 31.32 -15.00
CA GLU A 365 -20.96 32.55 -15.05
C GLU A 365 -19.70 32.38 -15.91
N ILE A 366 -19.14 31.16 -16.00
CA ILE A 366 -17.93 30.86 -16.77
C ILE A 366 -18.17 30.25 -18.18
N GLN A 367 -19.42 29.90 -18.54
CA GLN A 367 -19.72 29.17 -19.79
C GLN A 367 -19.23 29.86 -21.08
N ASN A 368 -19.11 31.18 -21.07
CA ASN A 368 -18.69 32.01 -22.21
C ASN A 368 -17.25 32.54 -22.03
N ILE A 369 -16.47 31.97 -21.11
CA ILE A 369 -15.15 32.45 -20.71
C ILE A 369 -14.12 31.37 -21.03
N ALA A 370 -13.10 31.74 -21.79
CA ALA A 370 -11.97 30.87 -22.09
C ALA A 370 -11.26 30.43 -20.79
N PRO A 371 -11.00 29.12 -20.56
CA PRO A 371 -10.40 28.65 -19.31
C PRO A 371 -9.05 29.29 -18.98
N GLY A 372 -8.24 29.59 -19.99
CA GLY A 372 -6.84 29.99 -19.80
C GLY A 372 -5.95 28.84 -19.33
N ASP A 373 -4.64 29.10 -19.20
CA ASP A 373 -3.68 28.09 -18.75
C ASP A 373 -4.02 27.60 -17.33
N GLY A 374 -4.09 26.29 -17.15
CA GLY A 374 -4.55 25.66 -15.89
C GLY A 374 -5.97 26.02 -15.43
N GLY A 375 -6.80 26.67 -16.26
CA GLY A 375 -8.14 27.13 -15.88
C GLY A 375 -8.17 28.46 -15.08
N GLN A 376 -7.05 29.20 -15.04
CA GLN A 376 -6.88 30.39 -14.20
C GLN A 376 -7.87 31.53 -14.49
N ASN A 377 -8.39 31.66 -15.71
CA ASN A 377 -9.34 32.73 -16.05
C ASN A 377 -10.70 32.56 -15.34
N TRP A 378 -11.00 31.36 -14.84
CA TRP A 378 -12.21 31.08 -14.06
C TRP A 378 -12.04 31.40 -12.57
N PHE A 379 -10.81 31.56 -12.06
CA PHE A 379 -10.56 31.81 -10.64
C PHE A 379 -11.17 33.13 -10.12
N PRO A 380 -11.23 34.25 -10.89
CA PRO A 380 -11.93 35.47 -10.46
C PRO A 380 -13.44 35.32 -10.24
N TYR A 381 -14.05 34.23 -10.74
CA TYR A 381 -15.48 33.91 -10.56
C TYR A 381 -15.73 33.06 -9.31
N ILE A 382 -14.69 32.72 -8.55
CA ILE A 382 -14.83 32.03 -7.27
C ILE A 382 -15.27 33.03 -6.20
N ARG A 383 -16.47 32.85 -5.66
CA ARG A 383 -17.00 33.65 -4.54
C ARG A 383 -16.72 32.95 -3.22
N ALA A 384 -16.00 33.63 -2.32
CA ALA A 384 -15.51 33.05 -1.08
C ALA A 384 -16.18 33.65 0.17
N ARG A 385 -16.34 32.83 1.21
CA ARG A 385 -16.71 33.25 2.56
C ARG A 385 -15.81 32.53 3.57
N HIS A 386 -15.55 33.21 4.68
CA HIS A 386 -14.79 32.65 5.79
C HIS A 386 -15.56 32.91 7.09
N LEU A 387 -16.15 31.85 7.66
CA LEU A 387 -16.97 31.93 8.86
C LEU A 387 -16.15 31.53 10.08
N ARG A 388 -15.95 32.45 11.03
CA ARG A 388 -15.32 32.16 12.33
C ARG A 388 -16.41 31.90 13.38
N VAL A 389 -16.30 30.76 14.07
CA VAL A 389 -17.21 30.37 15.15
C VAL A 389 -16.99 31.30 16.34
N ARG A 390 -17.93 32.22 16.58
CA ARG A 390 -17.79 33.33 17.55
C ARG A 390 -17.43 32.81 18.95
N GLU A 391 -18.07 31.72 19.37
CA GLU A 391 -17.89 31.05 20.65
C GLU A 391 -16.47 30.48 20.84
N ASN A 392 -15.78 30.14 19.74
CA ASN A 392 -14.50 29.43 19.74
C ASN A 392 -13.33 30.28 19.19
N THR A 393 -13.54 31.59 18.98
CA THR A 393 -12.52 32.52 18.44
C THR A 393 -11.20 32.58 19.22
N TRP A 394 -11.22 32.21 20.50
CA TRP A 394 -10.06 32.11 21.40
C TRP A 394 -9.19 30.85 21.14
N ALA A 395 -9.75 29.84 20.49
CA ALA A 395 -9.09 28.57 20.22
C ALA A 395 -8.31 28.65 18.90
N VAL A 396 -6.99 28.83 18.98
CA VAL A 396 -6.11 28.97 17.81
C VAL A 396 -5.07 27.84 17.81
N ASN A 397 -4.91 27.17 16.67
CA ASN A 397 -3.95 26.09 16.46
C ASN A 397 -2.52 26.65 16.37
N ARG A 398 -1.59 26.09 17.16
CA ARG A 398 -0.20 26.58 17.26
C ARG A 398 0.87 25.49 17.39
N ARG A 399 0.53 24.26 17.81
CA ARG A 399 1.50 23.22 18.17
C ARG A 399 1.88 22.33 17.00
N TYR A 400 0.90 21.85 16.24
CA TYR A 400 1.16 20.91 15.13
C TYR A 400 1.09 21.60 13.77
N VAL A 401 0.16 22.55 13.65
CA VAL A 401 -0.06 23.38 12.47
C VAL A 401 -0.32 24.79 12.98
N HIS A 402 0.29 25.81 12.34
CA HIS A 402 0.09 27.20 12.73
C HIS A 402 -1.09 27.78 11.96
N GLY A 403 -2.24 27.92 12.61
CA GLY A 403 -3.44 28.49 12.00
C GLY A 403 -3.25 29.97 11.63
N CYS A 404 -3.93 30.41 10.58
CA CYS A 404 -3.94 31.78 10.07
C CYS A 404 -5.35 32.45 10.12
N PRO A 405 -6.14 32.32 11.22
CA PRO A 405 -7.55 32.75 11.30
C PRO A 405 -7.86 34.20 10.87
N ASP A 406 -6.89 35.09 11.05
CA ASP A 406 -7.03 36.52 10.83
C ASP A 406 -6.58 36.95 9.42
N ARG A 407 -6.22 36.00 8.54
CA ARG A 407 -5.61 36.25 7.21
C ARG A 407 -6.41 35.66 6.05
N PHE A 408 -7.72 35.91 6.04
CA PHE A 408 -8.56 35.58 4.89
C PHE A 408 -8.26 36.54 3.72
N ASP A 409 -7.78 35.98 2.60
CA ASP A 409 -7.25 36.73 1.46
C ASP A 409 -8.31 37.11 0.42
N PHE A 410 -9.44 36.43 0.43
CA PHE A 410 -10.49 36.55 -0.58
C PHE A 410 -11.72 37.35 -0.09
N GLY A 411 -11.59 38.08 1.02
CA GLY A 411 -12.68 38.90 1.55
C GLY A 411 -12.46 39.38 2.98
N ARG A 412 -13.49 39.28 3.82
CA ARG A 412 -13.45 39.58 5.25
C ARG A 412 -14.05 38.43 6.05
N SER A 413 -13.40 38.04 7.15
CA SER A 413 -13.88 36.99 8.04
C SER A 413 -15.20 37.41 8.71
N GLU A 414 -16.21 36.55 8.64
CA GLU A 414 -17.53 36.74 9.24
C GLU A 414 -17.59 36.01 10.60
N PHE A 415 -17.90 36.71 11.68
CA PHE A 415 -18.02 36.10 13.00
C PHE A 415 -19.47 35.68 13.27
N VAL A 416 -19.76 34.38 13.19
CA VAL A 416 -21.12 33.81 13.29
C VAL A 416 -21.25 32.91 14.52
N GLN A 417 -22.46 32.76 15.07
CA GLN A 417 -22.70 31.80 16.15
C GLN A 417 -22.69 30.37 15.58
N LYS A 418 -22.18 29.37 16.32
CA LYS A 418 -22.18 27.96 15.88
C LYS A 418 -23.56 27.49 15.38
N ALA A 419 -24.61 27.85 16.11
CA ALA A 419 -26.00 27.50 15.80
C ALA A 419 -26.57 28.13 14.50
N GLN A 420 -25.86 29.09 13.89
CA GLN A 420 -26.27 29.70 12.61
C GLN A 420 -25.65 28.98 11.39
N ILE A 421 -24.60 28.18 11.58
CA ILE A 421 -23.79 27.62 10.49
C ILE A 421 -24.56 26.58 9.69
N GLU A 422 -25.31 25.69 10.36
CA GLU A 422 -26.21 24.72 9.70
C GLU A 422 -27.12 25.42 8.68
N ARG A 423 -27.85 26.45 9.14
CA ARG A 423 -28.76 27.24 8.30
C ARG A 423 -28.05 27.96 7.16
N ILE A 424 -26.83 28.46 7.39
CA ILE A 424 -26.03 29.10 6.33
C ILE A 424 -25.68 28.09 5.24
N LEU A 425 -25.22 26.89 5.62
CA LEU A 425 -24.89 25.81 4.69
C LEU A 425 -26.13 25.33 3.93
N GLN A 426 -27.25 25.11 4.62
CA GLN A 426 -28.54 24.75 4.01
C GLN A 426 -28.99 25.80 2.97
N GLN A 427 -28.90 27.09 3.30
CA GLN A 427 -29.25 28.17 2.39
C GLN A 427 -28.34 28.24 1.15
N LEU A 428 -27.06 27.87 1.29
CA LEU A 428 -26.11 27.84 0.17
C LEU A 428 -26.26 26.59 -0.71
N VAL A 429 -26.57 25.44 -0.11
CA VAL A 429 -26.73 24.18 -0.83
C VAL A 429 -28.16 24.03 -1.36
N GLU A 430 -29.15 23.85 -0.49
CA GLU A 430 -30.53 23.58 -0.92
C GLU A 430 -31.24 24.81 -1.49
N GLY A 431 -30.81 26.02 -1.11
CA GLY A 431 -31.24 27.28 -1.71
C GLY A 431 -30.61 27.61 -3.07
N ALA A 432 -29.65 26.81 -3.54
CA ALA A 432 -29.07 26.97 -4.87
C ALA A 432 -30.13 26.79 -5.96
N THR A 433 -30.32 27.80 -6.79
CA THR A 433 -31.29 27.81 -7.89
C THR A 433 -30.65 28.35 -9.16
N PHE A 434 -31.26 28.05 -10.31
CA PHE A 434 -30.93 28.68 -11.59
C PHE A 434 -32.23 28.95 -12.36
N THR A 435 -32.24 29.99 -13.17
CA THR A 435 -33.31 30.22 -14.15
C THR A 435 -32.95 29.48 -15.44
N ASP A 436 -33.81 28.55 -15.85
CA ASP A 436 -33.61 27.80 -17.08
C ASP A 436 -33.77 28.74 -18.29
N PRO A 437 -32.78 28.85 -19.20
CA PRO A 437 -32.83 29.77 -20.33
C PRO A 437 -33.81 29.37 -21.44
N VAL A 438 -34.41 28.16 -21.38
CA VAL A 438 -35.36 27.65 -22.38
C VAL A 438 -36.81 28.00 -22.01
N ASP A 439 -37.21 27.77 -20.76
CA ASP A 439 -38.59 28.01 -20.28
C ASP A 439 -38.73 29.17 -19.29
N GLY A 440 -37.63 29.77 -18.84
CA GLY A 440 -37.62 30.90 -17.90
C GLY A 440 -37.97 30.52 -16.45
N VAL A 441 -38.10 29.22 -16.14
CA VAL A 441 -38.49 28.75 -14.81
C VAL A 441 -37.27 28.66 -13.89
N THR A 442 -37.39 29.21 -12.69
CA THR A 442 -36.40 29.00 -11.62
C THR A 442 -36.51 27.58 -11.07
N LYS A 443 -35.46 26.78 -11.24
CA LYS A 443 -35.37 25.38 -10.83
C LYS A 443 -34.31 25.22 -9.74
N GLN A 444 -34.47 24.22 -8.86
CA GLN A 444 -33.42 23.89 -7.89
C GLN A 444 -32.18 23.39 -8.64
N ARG A 445 -31.01 23.84 -8.20
CA ARG A 445 -29.76 23.65 -8.92
C ARG A 445 -28.98 22.45 -8.35
N PRO A 446 -28.39 21.59 -9.20
CA PRO A 446 -27.46 20.56 -8.75
C PRO A 446 -26.19 21.18 -8.15
N VAL A 447 -25.83 20.76 -6.94
CA VAL A 447 -24.62 21.20 -6.22
C VAL A 447 -23.62 20.06 -6.19
N VAL A 448 -22.36 20.35 -6.49
CA VAL A 448 -21.25 19.41 -6.31
C VAL A 448 -20.38 19.93 -5.18
N LEU A 449 -20.27 19.15 -4.11
CA LEU A 449 -19.42 19.49 -2.96
C LEU A 449 -17.97 19.11 -3.26
N VAL A 450 -17.03 19.97 -2.90
CA VAL A 450 -15.60 19.77 -3.19
C VAL A 450 -14.78 19.89 -1.90
N PHE A 451 -13.90 18.92 -1.66
CA PHE A 451 -13.07 18.86 -0.46
C PHE A 451 -11.62 18.49 -0.78
N HIS A 452 -10.76 18.54 0.22
CA HIS A 452 -9.40 18.03 0.18
C HIS A 452 -9.17 17.04 1.34
N GLU A 453 -9.52 15.76 1.15
CA GLU A 453 -9.82 14.77 2.21
C GLU A 453 -11.25 14.85 2.78
N ALA A 454 -12.25 14.59 1.92
CA ALA A 454 -13.69 14.80 2.21
C ALA A 454 -14.22 14.16 3.50
N ALA A 455 -13.66 13.01 3.92
CA ALA A 455 -14.12 12.29 5.11
C ALA A 455 -13.94 13.09 6.41
N SER A 456 -12.89 13.91 6.49
CA SER A 456 -12.58 14.72 7.68
C SER A 456 -13.53 15.92 7.78
N ASP A 457 -13.71 16.67 6.70
CA ASP A 457 -14.66 17.79 6.65
C ASP A 457 -16.11 17.35 6.88
N ILE A 458 -16.56 16.26 6.25
CA ILE A 458 -17.93 15.74 6.42
C ILE A 458 -18.18 15.33 7.89
N LYS A 459 -17.17 14.79 8.59
CA LYS A 459 -17.25 14.55 10.04
C LYS A 459 -17.43 15.86 10.82
N TYR A 460 -16.69 16.92 10.49
CA TYR A 460 -16.85 18.22 11.16
C TYR A 460 -18.18 18.91 10.82
N LEU A 461 -18.71 18.76 9.60
CA LEU A 461 -20.03 19.24 9.20
C LEU A 461 -21.15 18.59 10.03
N ARG A 462 -21.07 17.29 10.34
CA ARG A 462 -21.99 16.63 11.28
C ARG A 462 -21.93 17.26 12.69
N LEU A 463 -20.76 17.69 13.17
CA LEU A 463 -20.62 18.42 14.45
C LEU A 463 -21.19 19.85 14.41
N LEU A 464 -21.47 20.37 13.22
CA LEU A 464 -22.21 21.61 12.94
C LEU A 464 -23.70 21.34 12.61
N ALA A 465 -24.18 20.11 12.84
CA ALA A 465 -25.52 19.62 12.50
C ALA A 465 -25.87 19.59 10.99
N TYR A 466 -24.90 19.80 10.10
CA TYR A 466 -25.14 19.72 8.65
C TYR A 466 -24.84 18.31 8.10
N HIS A 467 -25.88 17.66 7.57
CA HIS A 467 -25.83 16.29 7.04
C HIS A 467 -25.83 16.30 5.50
N VAL A 468 -24.66 16.14 4.90
CA VAL A 468 -24.47 16.10 3.44
C VAL A 468 -25.32 15.02 2.77
N GLU A 469 -25.47 13.86 3.44
CA GLU A 469 -26.26 12.73 2.95
C GLU A 469 -27.76 13.04 2.79
N ALA A 470 -28.29 14.03 3.53
CA ALA A 470 -29.69 14.42 3.53
C ALA A 470 -30.04 15.48 2.46
N ALA A 471 -29.07 16.24 1.96
CA ALA A 471 -29.29 17.29 0.98
C ALA A 471 -29.70 16.70 -0.38
N ARG A 472 -30.92 17.01 -0.85
CA ARG A 472 -31.51 16.37 -2.05
C ARG A 472 -30.86 16.78 -3.36
N ASN A 473 -30.37 18.02 -3.46
CA ASN A 473 -29.76 18.57 -4.67
C ASN A 473 -28.23 18.47 -4.70
N VAL A 474 -27.59 17.87 -3.69
CA VAL A 474 -26.19 17.44 -3.79
C VAL A 474 -26.11 16.28 -4.78
N LEU A 475 -25.45 16.54 -5.91
CA LEU A 475 -25.28 15.62 -7.03
C LEU A 475 -24.12 14.65 -6.79
N GLU A 476 -22.99 15.15 -6.28
CA GLU A 476 -21.77 14.39 -6.08
C GLU A 476 -20.86 15.06 -5.03
N VAL A 477 -19.99 14.27 -4.40
CA VAL A 477 -18.90 14.71 -3.54
C VAL A 477 -17.56 14.45 -4.24
N ILE A 478 -16.74 15.48 -4.41
CA ILE A 478 -15.44 15.45 -5.09
C ILE A 478 -14.32 15.61 -4.06
N ASP A 479 -13.32 14.73 -4.12
CA ASP A 479 -12.10 14.82 -3.31
C ASP A 479 -10.89 15.13 -4.19
N THR A 480 -10.36 16.35 -4.05
CA THR A 480 -9.22 16.83 -4.85
C THR A 480 -7.92 16.08 -4.57
N ARG A 481 -7.78 15.48 -3.39
CA ARG A 481 -6.62 14.61 -3.07
C ARG A 481 -6.67 13.32 -3.87
N MET A 482 -7.86 12.72 -4.02
CA MET A 482 -8.06 11.55 -4.88
C MET A 482 -7.88 11.89 -6.37
N MET A 483 -8.37 13.06 -6.80
CA MET A 483 -8.12 13.56 -8.17
C MET A 483 -6.61 13.72 -8.44
N HIS A 484 -5.85 14.33 -7.51
CA HIS A 484 -4.40 14.48 -7.64
C HIS A 484 -3.68 13.13 -7.66
N GLN A 485 -4.05 12.21 -6.77
CA GLN A 485 -3.50 10.85 -6.73
C GLN A 485 -3.67 10.10 -8.06
N TYR A 486 -4.85 10.21 -8.69
CA TYR A 486 -5.07 9.70 -10.05
C TYR A 486 -4.22 10.42 -11.09
N LEU A 487 -4.10 11.75 -11.02
CA LEU A 487 -3.28 12.52 -11.94
C LEU A 487 -1.79 12.12 -11.89
N VAL A 488 -1.21 11.93 -10.70
CA VAL A 488 0.21 11.56 -10.55
C VAL A 488 0.46 10.04 -10.54
N ARG A 489 -0.61 9.22 -10.62
CA ARG A 489 -0.58 7.75 -10.49
C ARG A 489 0.13 7.26 -9.22
N SER A 490 -0.06 7.95 -8.10
CA SER A 490 0.44 7.53 -6.79
C SER A 490 -0.69 7.36 -5.77
N ASN A 491 -0.51 6.41 -4.84
CA ASN A 491 -1.38 6.26 -3.67
C ASN A 491 -0.93 7.15 -2.50
N ASP A 492 0.19 7.86 -2.64
CA ASP A 492 0.69 8.76 -1.60
C ASP A 492 -0.27 9.94 -1.41
N SER A 493 -0.57 10.27 -0.16
CA SER A 493 -1.39 11.42 0.18
C SER A 493 -0.64 12.72 -0.10
N ALA A 494 -1.16 13.55 -1.00
CA ALA A 494 -0.70 14.92 -1.18
C ALA A 494 -1.45 15.85 -0.20
N SER A 495 -0.75 16.85 0.33
CA SER A 495 -1.37 18.00 1.00
C SER A 495 -1.87 19.01 -0.02
N LEU A 496 -2.78 19.92 0.36
CA LEU A 496 -3.28 20.97 -0.53
C LEU A 496 -2.13 21.80 -1.11
N ALA A 497 -1.16 22.20 -0.27
CA ALA A 497 0.09 22.84 -0.69
C ALA A 497 0.84 22.04 -1.77
N THR A 498 0.92 20.72 -1.65
CA THR A 498 1.56 19.85 -2.66
C THR A 498 0.81 19.88 -3.99
N VAL A 499 -0.52 19.84 -3.97
CA VAL A 499 -1.36 19.90 -5.18
C VAL A 499 -1.22 21.26 -5.87
N LEU A 500 -1.29 22.36 -5.11
CA LEU A 500 -1.13 23.72 -5.65
C LEU A 500 0.26 23.93 -6.28
N ASN A 501 1.32 23.46 -5.61
CA ASN A 501 2.68 23.47 -6.17
C ASN A 501 2.79 22.65 -7.48
N CYS A 502 2.15 21.48 -7.54
CA CYS A 502 2.11 20.64 -8.74
C CYS A 502 1.41 21.37 -9.92
N LEU A 503 0.35 22.13 -9.63
CA LEU A 503 -0.41 22.92 -10.60
C LEU A 503 0.20 24.30 -10.88
N ARG A 504 1.25 24.71 -10.14
CA ARG A 504 1.85 26.06 -10.15
C ARG A 504 0.88 27.18 -9.79
N ILE A 505 -0.14 26.87 -8.98
CA ILE A 505 -1.08 27.87 -8.46
C ILE A 505 -0.40 28.58 -7.28
N PRO A 506 -0.20 29.91 -7.32
CA PRO A 506 0.40 30.65 -6.22
C PRO A 506 -0.58 30.71 -5.04
N TYR A 507 -0.07 30.42 -3.84
CA TYR A 507 -0.87 30.43 -2.62
C TYR A 507 -0.12 31.10 -1.45
N ARG A 508 -0.90 31.51 -0.46
CA ARG A 508 -0.44 32.10 0.80
C ARG A 508 -1.50 31.88 1.88
N ASN A 509 -1.10 31.98 3.15
CA ASN A 509 -1.99 31.90 4.32
C ASN A 509 -2.92 30.65 4.31
N LEU A 510 -2.37 29.47 4.00
CA LEU A 510 -3.03 28.19 4.28
C LEU A 510 -3.24 28.02 5.79
N HIS A 511 -4.12 27.10 6.19
CA HIS A 511 -4.66 26.97 7.54
C HIS A 511 -5.50 28.20 7.94
N ASN A 512 -6.21 28.71 6.95
CA ASN A 512 -7.36 29.58 7.12
C ASN A 512 -8.44 29.01 6.21
N ALA A 513 -9.49 28.44 6.81
CA ALA A 513 -10.42 27.59 6.08
C ALA A 513 -11.00 28.27 4.82
N GLY A 514 -11.28 29.58 4.89
CA GLY A 514 -11.74 30.36 3.73
C GLY A 514 -10.76 30.42 2.56
N ASN A 515 -9.46 30.51 2.83
CA ASN A 515 -8.43 30.41 1.81
C ASN A 515 -8.32 28.98 1.28
N ASP A 516 -8.29 27.99 2.18
CA ASP A 516 -8.11 26.57 1.83
C ASP A 516 -9.29 26.03 0.99
N ALA A 517 -10.52 26.48 1.24
CA ALA A 517 -11.67 26.20 0.38
C ALA A 517 -11.52 26.81 -1.03
N VAL A 518 -11.01 28.05 -1.15
CA VAL A 518 -10.75 28.68 -2.46
C VAL A 518 -9.66 27.94 -3.22
N TYR A 519 -8.53 27.66 -2.56
CA TYR A 519 -7.43 26.92 -3.18
C TYR A 519 -7.82 25.48 -3.53
N THR A 520 -8.67 24.82 -2.75
CA THR A 520 -9.26 23.51 -3.08
C THR A 520 -10.07 23.58 -4.38
N LEU A 521 -10.88 24.62 -4.56
CA LEU A 521 -11.67 24.78 -5.78
C LEU A 521 -10.81 25.13 -7.01
N GLN A 522 -9.79 25.97 -6.84
CA GLN A 522 -8.77 26.25 -7.87
C GLN A 522 -7.99 24.98 -8.23
N ALA A 523 -7.64 24.15 -7.24
CA ALA A 523 -6.97 22.87 -7.45
C ALA A 523 -7.88 21.88 -8.21
N MET A 524 -9.17 21.80 -7.90
CA MET A 524 -10.13 20.99 -8.64
C MET A 524 -10.19 21.38 -10.13
N VAL A 525 -10.29 22.67 -10.43
CA VAL A 525 -10.25 23.19 -11.82
C VAL A 525 -8.92 22.83 -12.49
N GLY A 526 -7.80 23.13 -11.84
CA GLY A 526 -6.46 22.86 -12.37
C GLY A 526 -6.20 21.38 -12.64
N LEU A 527 -6.64 20.48 -11.74
CA LEU A 527 -6.56 19.02 -11.94
C LEU A 527 -7.41 18.55 -13.12
N ALA A 528 -8.64 19.07 -13.25
CA ALA A 528 -9.53 18.72 -14.36
C ALA A 528 -8.96 19.15 -15.72
N VAL A 529 -8.40 20.37 -15.81
CA VAL A 529 -7.71 20.88 -17.01
C VAL A 529 -6.41 20.09 -17.27
N ALA A 530 -5.57 19.88 -16.24
CA ALA A 530 -4.30 19.18 -16.39
C ALA A 530 -4.46 17.71 -16.81
N GLU A 531 -5.49 17.01 -16.33
CA GLU A 531 -5.84 15.67 -16.84
C GLU A 531 -6.22 15.74 -18.31
N ARG A 532 -7.11 16.67 -18.66
CA ARG A 532 -7.69 16.77 -20.00
C ARG A 532 -6.67 17.09 -21.10
N LEU A 533 -5.60 17.80 -20.75
CA LEU A 533 -4.48 18.14 -21.64
C LEU A 533 -3.41 17.03 -21.75
N LYS A 534 -3.48 15.95 -20.96
CA LYS A 534 -2.55 14.83 -21.10
C LYS A 534 -2.71 14.19 -22.47
N ARG A 535 -1.74 14.41 -23.34
CA ARG A 535 -1.68 13.74 -24.64
C ARG A 535 -1.36 12.25 -24.43
N PRO A 536 -1.92 11.33 -25.25
CA PRO A 536 -1.61 9.88 -25.22
C PRO A 536 -0.20 9.53 -25.76
N LYS A 537 0.84 10.22 -25.26
CA LYS A 537 2.24 10.05 -25.68
C LYS A 537 2.92 8.80 -25.13
N GLU A 538 2.28 8.05 -24.23
CA GLU A 538 2.85 6.83 -23.64
C GLU A 538 2.68 5.57 -24.51
N ALA A 539 1.82 5.60 -25.54
CA ALA A 539 1.56 4.43 -26.40
C ALA A 539 2.60 4.25 -27.53
N ALA A 540 3.24 5.33 -28.01
CA ALA A 540 4.02 5.31 -29.25
C ALA A 540 5.47 4.81 -29.11
N ASN A 541 6.05 4.80 -27.91
CA ASN A 541 7.49 4.51 -27.70
C ASN A 541 7.82 3.02 -27.44
N LYS A 542 6.92 2.07 -27.71
CA LYS A 542 7.17 0.62 -27.50
C LYS A 542 7.54 -0.18 -28.76
N ALA A 543 7.80 0.46 -29.89
CA ALA A 543 7.93 -0.22 -31.20
C ALA A 543 9.33 -0.21 -31.85
N THR A 544 10.44 -0.07 -31.12
CA THR A 544 11.78 -0.49 -31.59
C THR A 544 12.77 -0.67 -30.43
N GLN A 545 12.88 -1.89 -29.90
CA GLN A 545 14.14 -2.41 -29.33
C GLN A 545 14.05 -3.94 -29.19
N THR A 546 14.80 -4.67 -30.02
CA THR A 546 14.97 -6.13 -29.96
C THR A 546 15.99 -6.53 -28.88
N HIS A 547 15.74 -6.09 -27.66
CA HIS A 547 16.43 -6.49 -26.43
C HIS A 547 15.49 -6.19 -25.26
N ILE A 548 15.34 -7.11 -24.30
CA ILE A 548 14.48 -6.89 -23.12
C ILE A 548 15.37 -6.70 -21.90
N PRO A 549 15.77 -5.47 -21.54
CA PRO A 549 16.51 -5.20 -20.33
C PRO A 549 15.60 -5.08 -19.09
N TYR A 550 16.25 -5.29 -17.95
CA TYR A 550 15.77 -5.15 -16.58
C TYR A 550 14.79 -3.98 -16.31
N ASN A 551 13.76 -4.25 -15.49
CA ASN A 551 12.60 -3.41 -15.11
C ASN A 551 11.42 -3.29 -16.10
N GLU A 552 10.68 -4.40 -16.32
CA GLU A 552 9.21 -4.34 -16.36
C GLU A 552 8.59 -5.38 -15.41
N SER A 553 8.65 -5.13 -14.10
CA SER A 553 7.68 -5.69 -13.14
C SER A 553 6.34 -4.95 -13.23
N LYS A 554 5.86 -4.68 -14.45
CA LYS A 554 4.60 -3.96 -14.74
C LYS A 554 3.41 -4.91 -14.77
N GLN A 555 3.09 -5.48 -13.61
CA GLN A 555 1.79 -6.11 -13.37
C GLN A 555 0.91 -5.37 -12.34
N ASP A 556 1.45 -4.36 -11.63
CA ASP A 556 0.66 -3.55 -10.67
C ASP A 556 0.63 -2.04 -10.98
N GLU A 557 1.52 -1.51 -11.85
CA GLU A 557 1.64 -0.04 -12.08
C GLU A 557 0.54 0.56 -12.99
N GLY A 558 -0.18 -0.26 -13.76
CA GLY A 558 -1.20 0.22 -14.73
C GLY A 558 -2.65 -0.11 -14.35
N GLU A 559 -2.89 -1.04 -13.42
CA GLU A 559 -4.24 -1.54 -13.16
C GLU A 559 -5.09 -0.54 -12.38
N GLY A 560 -6.14 0.00 -13.03
CA GLY A 560 -7.07 0.96 -12.45
C GLY A 560 -6.74 2.41 -12.76
N TRP A 561 -5.48 2.74 -13.02
CA TRP A 561 -5.03 4.09 -13.41
C TRP A 561 -5.29 4.46 -14.87
N SER A 562 -5.57 3.49 -15.73
CA SER A 562 -5.97 3.73 -17.12
C SER A 562 -7.49 3.64 -17.28
N SER A 563 -8.13 4.77 -17.55
CA SER A 563 -9.48 4.80 -18.14
C SER A 563 -9.37 4.91 -19.66
N ASN A 564 -10.27 4.29 -20.41
CA ASN A 564 -10.38 4.54 -21.86
C ASN A 564 -10.66 6.03 -22.10
N GLU A 565 -10.11 6.63 -23.15
CA GLU A 565 -10.38 8.05 -23.45
C GLU A 565 -11.85 8.29 -23.84
N ASP A 566 -12.50 7.29 -24.44
CA ASP A 566 -13.92 7.29 -24.85
C ASP A 566 -14.91 7.11 -23.68
N ASP A 567 -14.44 6.75 -22.49
CA ASP A 567 -15.25 6.76 -21.26
C ASP A 567 -15.37 8.20 -20.76
N ASP A 568 -16.55 8.61 -20.32
CA ASP A 568 -16.87 9.98 -19.93
C ASP A 568 -17.06 10.19 -18.42
N GLY A 569 -16.86 9.12 -17.63
CA GLY A 569 -17.11 9.11 -16.18
C GLY A 569 -18.44 8.47 -15.78
N GLY A 570 -19.37 8.26 -16.72
CA GLY A 570 -20.71 7.74 -16.45
C GLY A 570 -21.59 8.72 -15.67
N ASP A 571 -22.65 8.22 -15.06
CA ASP A 571 -23.55 9.03 -14.24
C ASP A 571 -22.90 9.47 -12.91
N ALA A 572 -23.51 10.45 -12.25
CA ALA A 572 -23.06 10.95 -10.95
C ALA A 572 -23.04 9.85 -9.89
N ASP A 573 -22.09 9.92 -8.98
CA ASP A 573 -21.86 8.89 -7.96
C ASP A 573 -22.59 9.26 -6.66
N ASP A 574 -23.76 8.68 -6.41
CA ASP A 574 -24.55 8.92 -5.21
C ASP A 574 -24.09 8.10 -3.99
N SER A 575 -23.09 7.23 -4.15
CA SER A 575 -22.69 6.27 -3.11
C SER A 575 -22.20 6.93 -1.82
N PHE A 576 -21.85 8.22 -1.87
CA PHE A 576 -21.61 9.06 -0.70
C PHE A 576 -22.80 9.04 0.29
N ARG A 577 -24.06 8.98 -0.20
CA ARG A 577 -25.25 8.91 0.64
C ARG A 577 -25.21 7.66 1.52
N THR A 578 -24.98 6.49 0.92
CA THR A 578 -24.89 5.22 1.65
C THR A 578 -23.67 5.18 2.56
N VAL A 579 -22.48 5.53 2.05
CA VAL A 579 -21.23 5.52 2.82
C VAL A 579 -21.32 6.40 4.06
N PHE A 580 -21.87 7.61 3.93
CA PHE A 580 -21.97 8.55 5.04
C PHE A 580 -23.21 8.34 5.93
N ALA A 581 -24.26 7.65 5.47
CA ALA A 581 -25.39 7.27 6.32
C ALA A 581 -25.11 6.04 7.20
N GLU A 582 -24.36 5.04 6.69
CA GLU A 582 -23.90 3.89 7.50
C GLU A 582 -23.04 4.34 8.69
N GLU A 583 -22.25 5.41 8.51
CA GLU A 583 -21.46 6.03 9.58
C GLU A 583 -22.28 6.89 10.57
N SER A 584 -23.38 7.50 10.12
CA SER A 584 -24.20 8.38 10.97
C SER A 584 -25.36 7.65 11.67
N GLY A 585 -25.61 6.38 11.34
CA GLY A 585 -26.71 5.60 11.91
C GLY A 585 -28.10 6.04 11.44
N VAL A 586 -28.17 6.88 10.40
CA VAL A 586 -29.41 7.41 9.84
C VAL A 586 -29.95 6.42 8.80
N ALA A 587 -31.15 5.89 9.03
CA ALA A 587 -31.81 5.03 8.06
C ALA A 587 -32.30 5.84 6.85
N ILE A 588 -31.65 5.68 5.70
CA ILE A 588 -32.16 6.20 4.43
C ILE A 588 -33.39 5.38 4.03
N TRP A 589 -34.54 6.04 3.97
CA TRP A 589 -35.70 5.52 3.24
C TRP A 589 -35.56 5.89 1.77
N CYS A 590 -35.36 4.89 0.91
CA CYS A 590 -35.50 5.06 -0.53
C CYS A 590 -37.01 5.11 -0.86
N GLU A 591 -37.44 6.18 -1.53
CA GLU A 591 -38.72 6.25 -2.28
C GLU A 591 -38.47 5.95 -3.77
#